data_AF-A0A250FVG5-F1
#
_entry.id   AF-A0A250FVG5-F1
#
_cell.length_a   1.000
_cell.length_b   1.000
_cell.length_c   1.000
_cell.angle_alpha   90.00
_cell.angle_beta   90.00
_cell.angle_gamma   90.00
#
_symmetry.space_group_name_H-M   'P 1'
#
loop_
_entity.id
_entity.type
_entity.pdbx_description
1 polymer ?
#
loop_
_entity_poly.entity_id
_entity_poly.type
_entity_poly.pdbx_seq_one_letter_code
_entity_poly.pdbx_strand_id
1 'polypeptide(L)'
;MSFAKEIKKLSQFLKEQGFLAVPMEIRNTRSWVKELDSENLVYMYVYISQHSQKSQRGHLIISPPRYNDDSWIGNPLAIGIPLAENWELGTGFFDDYINRLTNLLPSAAYLKDAVIKELYSVSNISTQTSGAKTLGERELIELKAFRKLQEEANFTELCQISKEIWFKKKDIYLLDIELGKKCFEPYGDDITMKYIEDYTSKLSTILATYSAFR
;
A
#
# COMPACT_ATOMS: atom_id res chain seq x y z
N MET A 1 7.14 -28.33 -5.68
CA MET A 1 6.17 -27.78 -4.70
C MET A 1 5.23 -26.85 -5.45
N SER A 2 3.97 -26.71 -5.05
CA SER A 2 3.05 -25.77 -5.70
C SER A 2 3.15 -24.39 -5.05
N PHE A 3 3.11 -23.33 -5.87
CA PHE A 3 3.06 -21.93 -5.43
C PHE A 3 2.05 -21.68 -4.31
N ALA A 4 0.88 -22.32 -4.38
CA ALA A 4 -0.19 -22.23 -3.38
C ALA A 4 0.20 -22.79 -1.99
N LYS A 5 1.15 -23.73 -1.90
CA LYS A 5 1.64 -24.26 -0.62
C LYS A 5 2.70 -23.34 -0.02
N GLU A 6 3.61 -22.81 -0.85
CA GLU A 6 4.72 -21.96 -0.39
C GLU A 6 4.23 -20.56 0.01
N ILE A 7 3.23 -20.03 -0.69
CA ILE A 7 2.62 -18.75 -0.32
C ILE A 7 1.92 -18.80 1.04
N LYS A 8 1.41 -19.97 1.45
CA LYS A 8 0.84 -20.18 2.80
C LYS A 8 1.92 -20.10 3.87
N LYS A 9 3.11 -20.64 3.62
CA LYS A 9 4.26 -20.53 4.53
C LYS A 9 4.66 -19.07 4.72
N LEU A 10 4.81 -18.31 3.62
CA LEU A 10 5.08 -16.87 3.68
C LEU A 10 3.96 -16.11 4.42
N SER A 11 2.69 -16.40 4.12
CA SER A 11 1.54 -15.76 4.78
C SER A 11 1.54 -16.00 6.29
N GLN A 12 1.87 -17.23 6.72
CA GLN A 12 1.95 -17.57 8.14
C GLN A 12 3.09 -16.83 8.84
N PHE A 13 4.28 -16.83 8.23
CA PHE A 13 5.42 -16.05 8.72
C PHE A 13 5.07 -14.56 8.88
N LEU A 14 4.49 -13.94 7.85
CA LEU A 14 4.11 -12.52 7.89
C LEU A 14 3.05 -12.22 8.95
N LYS A 15 2.09 -13.13 9.14
CA LYS A 15 1.09 -13.01 10.21
C LYS A 15 1.75 -13.03 11.60
N GLU A 16 2.72 -13.91 11.83
CA GLU A 16 3.50 -13.96 13.08
C GLU A 16 4.32 -12.68 13.30
N GLN A 17 4.74 -12.01 12.22
CA GLN A 17 5.40 -10.71 12.25
C GLN A 17 4.43 -9.52 12.40
N GLY A 18 3.12 -9.77 12.54
CA GLY A 18 2.10 -8.74 12.74
C GLY A 18 1.59 -8.06 11.46
N PHE A 19 1.80 -8.66 10.29
CA PHE A 19 1.23 -8.17 9.04
C PHE A 19 -0.20 -8.69 8.82
N LEU A 20 -1.00 -7.87 8.15
CA LEU A 20 -2.34 -8.19 7.66
C LEU A 20 -2.31 -8.43 6.15
N ALA A 21 -3.03 -9.43 5.65
CA ALA A 21 -3.18 -9.62 4.21
C ALA A 21 -4.05 -8.50 3.61
N VAL A 22 -3.60 -7.94 2.49
CA VAL A 22 -4.35 -6.94 1.71
C VAL A 22 -5.42 -7.65 0.86
N PRO A 23 -6.69 -7.22 0.89
CA PRO A 23 -7.81 -7.92 0.26
C PRO A 23 -7.79 -7.94 -1.28
N MET A 24 -7.08 -7.01 -1.93
CA MET A 24 -7.06 -6.88 -3.38
C MET A 24 -6.19 -7.96 -4.05
N GLU A 25 -6.73 -9.15 -4.29
CA GLU A 25 -6.06 -10.17 -5.12
C GLU A 25 -6.13 -9.77 -6.61
N ILE A 26 -5.17 -8.96 -7.09
CA ILE A 26 -4.93 -8.83 -8.52
C ILE A 26 -4.24 -10.11 -8.98
N ARG A 27 -4.73 -10.75 -10.05
CA ARG A 27 -4.27 -12.06 -10.53
C ARG A 27 -2.74 -12.16 -10.49
N ASN A 28 -2.23 -13.14 -9.73
CA ASN A 28 -0.80 -13.40 -9.49
C ASN A 28 -0.02 -12.39 -8.63
N THR A 29 -0.70 -11.49 -7.93
CA THR A 29 -0.09 -10.60 -6.93
C THR A 29 -0.65 -10.88 -5.54
N ARG A 30 0.18 -10.73 -4.51
CA ARG A 30 -0.26 -10.69 -3.11
C ARG A 30 0.51 -9.63 -2.36
N SER A 31 -0.16 -9.00 -1.41
CA SER A 31 0.47 -8.05 -0.51
C SER A 31 0.02 -8.25 0.92
N TRP A 32 0.91 -7.91 1.84
CA TRP A 32 0.65 -7.85 3.27
C TRP A 32 1.11 -6.49 3.77
N VAL A 33 0.39 -5.92 4.73
CA VAL A 33 0.64 -4.59 5.27
C VAL A 33 0.82 -4.64 6.79
N LYS A 34 1.68 -3.78 7.32
CA LYS A 34 1.88 -3.56 8.75
C LYS A 34 2.01 -2.05 9.01
N GLU A 35 1.32 -1.54 10.02
CA GLU A 35 1.45 -0.13 10.43
C GLU A 35 2.83 0.14 11.04
N LEU A 36 3.48 1.23 10.61
CA LEU A 36 4.73 1.73 11.19
C LEU A 36 4.55 3.07 11.88
N ASP A 37 3.66 3.92 11.34
CA ASP A 37 3.38 5.25 11.86
C ASP A 37 1.92 5.64 11.56
N SER A 38 1.07 5.57 12.57
CA SER A 38 -0.35 5.95 12.46
C SER A 38 -0.53 7.44 12.20
N GLU A 39 0.34 8.27 12.77
CA GLU A 39 0.24 9.73 12.69
C GLU A 39 0.57 10.22 11.30
N ASN A 40 1.56 9.66 10.62
CA ASN A 40 1.94 10.06 9.26
C ASN A 40 1.39 9.13 8.18
N LEU A 41 0.57 8.14 8.57
CA LEU A 41 0.01 7.12 7.67
C LEU A 41 1.10 6.36 6.92
N VAL A 42 2.16 5.93 7.59
CA VAL A 42 3.24 5.17 6.95
C VAL A 42 3.15 3.70 7.34
N TYR A 43 3.20 2.85 6.31
CA TYR A 43 3.02 1.40 6.43
C TYR A 43 4.16 0.67 5.74
N MET A 44 4.40 -0.54 6.20
CA MET A 44 5.30 -1.51 5.59
C MET A 44 4.49 -2.53 4.82
N TYR A 45 4.81 -2.70 3.55
CA TYR A 45 4.21 -3.67 2.64
C TYR A 45 5.22 -4.74 2.26
N VAL A 46 4.78 -5.99 2.27
CA VAL A 46 5.48 -7.09 1.60
C VAL A 46 4.66 -7.44 0.38
N TYR A 47 5.23 -7.25 -0.80
CA TYR A 47 4.55 -7.46 -2.08
C TYR A 47 5.22 -8.56 -2.87
N ILE A 48 4.45 -9.49 -3.42
CA ILE A 48 4.92 -10.52 -4.35
C ILE A 48 4.05 -10.49 -5.61
N SER A 49 4.68 -10.62 -6.76
CA SER A 49 4.01 -10.79 -8.04
C SER A 49 4.63 -11.95 -8.82
N GLN A 50 3.81 -12.65 -9.57
CA GLN A 50 4.23 -13.70 -10.49
C GLN A 50 3.79 -13.34 -11.91
N HIS A 51 4.76 -13.07 -12.79
CA HIS A 51 4.53 -12.66 -14.17
C HIS A 51 4.65 -13.85 -15.12
N SER A 52 3.52 -14.24 -15.74
CA SER A 52 3.41 -15.41 -16.61
C SER A 52 3.98 -16.70 -15.96
N GLN A 53 4.04 -17.83 -16.67
CA GLN A 53 4.34 -19.12 -16.04
C GLN A 53 5.78 -19.30 -15.51
N LYS A 54 6.62 -18.24 -15.43
CA LYS A 54 8.06 -18.41 -15.16
C LYS A 54 8.72 -17.42 -14.21
N SER A 55 8.25 -16.17 -14.05
CA SER A 55 8.96 -15.22 -13.19
C SER A 55 8.21 -14.83 -11.92
N GLN A 56 8.96 -14.68 -10.84
CA GLN A 56 8.50 -14.22 -9.54
C GLN A 56 9.37 -13.06 -9.09
N ARG A 57 8.75 -11.99 -8.60
CA ARG A 57 9.45 -10.87 -7.98
C ARG A 57 8.72 -10.44 -6.73
N GLY A 58 9.46 -9.96 -5.76
CA GLY A 58 8.84 -9.33 -4.60
C GLY A 58 9.73 -8.32 -3.91
N HIS A 59 9.08 -7.47 -3.13
CA HIS A 59 9.63 -6.26 -2.57
C HIS A 59 9.13 -6.07 -1.15
N LEU A 60 9.99 -5.49 -0.31
CA LEU A 60 9.60 -4.83 0.93
C LEU A 60 9.47 -3.35 0.61
N ILE A 61 8.33 -2.75 0.89
CA ILE A 61 8.02 -1.36 0.49
C ILE A 61 7.56 -0.61 1.73
N ILE A 62 8.06 0.61 1.93
CA ILE A 62 7.60 1.52 2.96
C ILE A 62 6.97 2.71 2.23
N SER A 63 5.70 2.98 2.51
CA SER A 63 4.94 4.03 1.81
C SER A 63 3.69 4.43 2.60
N PRO A 64 3.01 5.51 2.18
CA PRO A 64 1.60 5.73 2.49
C PRO A 64 0.70 4.59 1.99
N PRO A 65 -0.60 4.57 2.36
CA PRO A 65 -1.54 3.60 1.83
C PRO A 65 -1.58 3.61 0.31
N ARG A 66 -1.54 2.42 -0.27
CA ARG A 66 -1.37 2.25 -1.71
C ARG A 66 -2.20 1.10 -2.25
N TYR A 67 -2.45 1.13 -3.55
CA TYR A 67 -2.99 -0.01 -4.27
C TYR A 67 -1.99 -1.17 -4.30
N ASN A 68 -2.53 -2.38 -4.46
CA ASN A 68 -1.75 -3.59 -4.59
C ASN A 68 -1.21 -3.79 -6.01
N ASP A 69 -0.30 -2.92 -6.45
CA ASP A 69 0.28 -2.92 -7.80
C ASP A 69 1.83 -2.76 -7.78
N ASP A 70 2.43 -2.39 -8.91
CA ASP A 70 3.87 -2.09 -9.04
C ASP A 70 4.17 -0.60 -9.26
N SER A 71 3.18 0.29 -9.08
CA SER A 71 3.33 1.73 -9.34
C SER A 71 4.30 2.43 -8.38
N TRP A 72 4.57 1.81 -7.22
CA TRP A 72 5.46 2.34 -6.18
C TRP A 72 6.86 2.65 -6.68
N ILE A 73 7.35 1.96 -7.73
CA ILE A 73 8.70 2.14 -8.28
C ILE A 73 8.89 3.57 -8.84
N GLY A 74 7.80 4.17 -9.31
CA GLY A 74 7.76 5.52 -9.85
C GLY A 74 7.49 6.61 -8.82
N ASN A 75 7.09 6.25 -7.60
CA ASN A 75 6.52 7.15 -6.61
C ASN A 75 7.60 7.63 -5.61
N PRO A 76 7.85 8.95 -5.47
CA PRO A 76 8.85 9.46 -4.53
C PRO A 76 8.47 9.25 -3.05
N LEU A 77 7.19 8.99 -2.74
CA LEU A 77 6.72 8.70 -1.39
C LEU A 77 6.83 7.22 -1.01
N ALA A 78 7.42 6.38 -1.87
CA ALA A 78 7.61 4.97 -1.62
C ALA A 78 9.09 4.57 -1.70
N ILE A 79 9.56 3.82 -0.70
CA ILE A 79 10.92 3.28 -0.65
C ILE A 79 10.84 1.78 -0.64
N GLY A 80 11.48 1.13 -1.61
CA GLY A 80 11.45 -0.33 -1.75
C GLY A 80 12.83 -0.99 -1.69
N ILE A 81 12.86 -2.19 -1.12
CA ILE A 81 13.99 -3.11 -1.14
C ILE A 81 13.56 -4.34 -1.95
N PRO A 82 14.25 -4.69 -3.05
CA PRO A 82 14.07 -5.97 -3.72
C PRO A 82 14.35 -7.11 -2.75
N LEU A 83 13.40 -8.05 -2.63
CA LEU A 83 13.52 -9.20 -1.76
C LEU A 83 14.02 -10.44 -2.50
N ALA A 84 13.43 -10.73 -3.66
CA ALA A 84 13.92 -11.74 -4.57
C ALA A 84 13.36 -11.49 -5.97
N GLU A 85 14.10 -11.93 -6.98
CA GLU A 85 13.64 -12.03 -8.35
C GLU A 85 14.12 -13.36 -8.91
N ASN A 86 13.23 -14.10 -9.56
CA ASN A 86 13.56 -15.33 -10.24
C ASN A 86 12.87 -15.36 -11.60
N TRP A 87 13.61 -15.74 -12.63
CA TRP A 87 13.16 -15.76 -14.03
C TRP A 87 12.67 -17.14 -14.48
N GLU A 88 12.93 -18.19 -13.68
CA GLU A 88 12.44 -19.54 -13.89
C GLU A 88 11.81 -20.09 -12.59
N LEU A 89 10.71 -20.86 -12.69
CA LEU A 89 10.10 -21.48 -11.50
C LEU A 89 11.01 -22.58 -10.94
N GLY A 90 11.87 -22.20 -10.01
CA GLY A 90 12.70 -23.09 -9.20
C GLY A 90 12.16 -23.32 -7.79
N THR A 91 12.77 -24.23 -7.06
CA THR A 91 12.56 -24.40 -5.61
C THR A 91 13.40 -23.39 -4.84
N GLY A 92 12.92 -22.91 -3.69
CA GLY A 92 13.72 -22.10 -2.75
C GLY A 92 13.43 -20.60 -2.77
N PHE A 93 12.72 -20.07 -3.78
CA PHE A 93 12.39 -18.64 -3.86
C PHE A 93 11.77 -18.11 -2.57
N PHE A 94 10.76 -18.79 -2.02
CA PHE A 94 10.08 -18.36 -0.80
C PHE A 94 10.92 -18.53 0.47
N ASP A 95 11.85 -19.48 0.48
CA ASP A 95 12.76 -19.66 1.62
C ASP A 95 13.79 -18.53 1.66
N ASP A 96 14.38 -18.17 0.51
CA ASP A 96 15.26 -17.01 0.38
C ASP A 96 14.53 -15.71 0.71
N TYR A 97 13.26 -15.61 0.27
CA TYR A 97 12.39 -14.48 0.58
C TYR A 97 12.18 -14.30 2.10
N ILE A 98 11.83 -15.40 2.80
CA ILE A 98 11.64 -15.40 4.26
C ILE A 98 12.95 -15.14 4.99
N ASN A 99 14.06 -15.73 4.54
CA ASN A 99 15.38 -15.50 5.14
C ASN A 99 15.79 -14.03 5.04
N ARG A 100 15.61 -13.41 3.87
CA ARG A 100 15.90 -12.00 3.68
C ARG A 100 14.97 -11.10 4.51
N LEU A 101 13.67 -11.42 4.58
CA LEU A 101 12.75 -10.71 5.47
C LEU A 101 13.17 -10.81 6.94
N THR A 102 13.56 -12.00 7.40
CA THR A 102 14.04 -12.21 8.78
C THR A 102 15.22 -11.28 9.12
N ASN A 103 16.12 -11.05 8.16
CA ASN A 103 17.24 -10.13 8.33
C ASN A 103 16.83 -8.65 8.28
N LEU A 104 15.86 -8.29 7.43
CA LEU A 104 15.49 -6.90 7.17
C LEU A 104 14.46 -6.34 8.15
N LEU A 105 13.46 -7.12 8.55
CA LEU A 105 12.33 -6.64 9.37
C LEU A 105 12.75 -5.93 10.67
N PRO A 106 13.81 -6.35 11.40
CA PRO A 106 14.24 -5.66 12.61
C PRO A 106 14.67 -4.20 12.40
N SER A 107 15.13 -3.83 11.19
CA SER A 107 15.67 -2.50 10.89
C SER A 107 14.92 -1.74 9.80
N ALA A 108 14.14 -2.43 8.97
CA ALA A 108 13.40 -1.79 7.87
C ALA A 108 12.36 -0.77 8.36
N ALA A 109 11.92 -0.85 9.63
CA ALA A 109 11.02 0.13 10.21
C ALA A 109 11.60 1.55 10.23
N TYR A 110 12.93 1.71 10.32
CA TYR A 110 13.60 3.01 10.28
C TYR A 110 13.47 3.71 8.91
N LEU A 111 13.13 2.98 7.84
CA LEU A 111 12.89 3.60 6.53
C LEU A 111 11.64 4.47 6.50
N LYS A 112 10.75 4.35 7.50
CA LYS A 112 9.58 5.23 7.64
C LYS A 112 10.00 6.70 7.74
N ASP A 113 11.12 7.00 8.40
CA ASP A 113 11.59 8.37 8.62
C ASP A 113 11.98 9.06 7.30
N ALA A 114 12.48 8.29 6.33
CA ALA A 114 12.77 8.79 5.00
C ALA A 114 11.48 9.12 4.23
N VAL A 115 10.46 8.25 4.31
CA VAL A 115 9.13 8.52 3.74
C VAL A 115 8.50 9.75 4.39
N ILE A 116 8.55 9.87 5.72
CA ILE A 116 8.02 11.03 6.45
C ILE A 116 8.69 12.33 5.99
N LYS A 117 10.00 12.33 5.79
CA LYS A 117 10.71 13.50 5.26
C LYS A 117 10.24 13.89 3.85
N GLU A 118 10.04 12.91 2.97
CA GLU A 118 9.49 13.15 1.63
C GLU A 118 8.04 13.68 1.68
N LEU A 119 7.23 13.27 2.67
CA LEU A 119 5.89 13.82 2.86
C LEU A 119 5.91 15.33 3.17
N TYR A 120 6.93 15.83 3.85
CA TYR A 120 7.09 17.25 4.13
C TYR A 120 7.69 18.04 2.97
N SER A 121 8.52 17.40 2.14
CA SER A 121 9.19 18.03 1.00
C SER A 121 9.45 17.01 -0.11
N VAL A 122 8.49 16.91 -1.04
CA VAL A 122 8.55 15.93 -2.13
C VAL A 122 9.71 16.22 -3.08
N SER A 123 10.63 15.27 -3.17
CA SER A 123 11.73 15.27 -4.11
C SER A 123 11.28 14.86 -5.51
N ASN A 124 11.99 15.32 -6.53
CA ASN A 124 11.77 14.87 -7.91
C ASN A 124 12.64 13.65 -8.24
N ILE A 125 12.52 12.58 -7.45
CA ILE A 125 13.30 11.34 -7.60
C ILE A 125 12.37 10.20 -8.00
N SER A 126 12.69 9.52 -9.10
CA SER A 126 12.03 8.29 -9.52
C SER A 126 13.02 7.42 -10.27
N THR A 127 12.81 6.11 -10.18
CA THR A 127 13.60 5.13 -10.94
C THR A 127 12.98 4.81 -12.30
N GLN A 128 11.75 5.25 -12.57
CA GLN A 128 10.98 4.83 -13.77
C GLN A 128 10.09 5.90 -14.41
N THR A 129 9.97 7.11 -13.86
CA THR A 129 9.01 8.10 -14.36
C THR A 129 9.58 9.52 -14.40
N SER A 130 9.41 10.21 -15.54
CA SER A 130 9.58 11.66 -15.61
C SER A 130 8.36 12.34 -14.97
N GLY A 131 8.58 13.18 -13.95
CA GLY A 131 7.49 13.85 -13.21
C GLY A 131 7.14 13.22 -11.85
N ALA A 132 8.09 12.52 -11.22
CA ALA A 132 7.98 11.95 -9.89
C ALA A 132 7.38 12.92 -8.87
N LYS A 133 7.86 14.17 -8.87
CA LYS A 133 7.40 15.20 -7.93
C LYS A 133 5.90 15.45 -8.04
N THR A 134 5.37 15.56 -9.26
CA THR A 134 3.93 15.77 -9.49
C THR A 134 3.10 14.56 -9.03
N LEU A 135 3.62 13.34 -9.17
CA LEU A 135 2.96 12.15 -8.63
C LEU A 135 2.92 12.19 -7.10
N GLY A 136 4.04 12.48 -6.45
CA GLY A 136 4.09 12.61 -4.99
C GLY A 136 3.20 13.75 -4.46
N GLU A 137 3.16 14.89 -5.14
CA GLU A 137 2.27 16.01 -4.80
C GLU A 137 0.78 15.62 -4.88
N ARG A 138 0.39 14.78 -5.85
CA ARG A 138 -0.97 14.25 -5.94
C ARG A 138 -1.31 13.30 -4.80
N GLU A 139 -0.39 12.44 -4.42
CA GLU A 139 -0.60 11.57 -3.26
C GLU A 139 -0.68 12.36 -1.95
N LEU A 140 0.07 13.46 -1.82
CA LEU A 140 -0.10 14.38 -0.68
C LEU A 140 -1.51 15.00 -0.64
N ILE A 141 -2.11 15.29 -1.79
CA ILE A 141 -3.50 15.75 -1.86
C ILE A 141 -4.44 14.65 -1.35
N GLU A 142 -4.21 13.39 -1.73
CA GLU A 142 -5.00 12.24 -1.25
C GLU A 142 -4.91 12.07 0.27
N LEU A 143 -3.72 12.23 0.85
CA LEU A 143 -3.53 12.18 2.31
C LEU A 143 -4.21 13.36 3.03
N LYS A 144 -4.18 14.56 2.44
CA LYS A 144 -4.91 15.73 2.97
C LYS A 144 -6.42 15.52 2.90
N ALA A 145 -6.94 14.99 1.80
CA ALA A 145 -8.34 14.62 1.67
C ALA A 145 -8.74 13.56 2.71
N PHE A 146 -7.85 12.62 3.01
CA PHE A 146 -8.09 11.69 4.12
C PHE A 146 -8.14 12.38 5.48
N ARG A 147 -7.26 13.35 5.78
CA ARG A 147 -7.41 14.16 7.01
C ARG A 147 -8.74 14.87 7.07
N LYS A 148 -9.21 15.39 5.94
CA LYS A 148 -10.54 16.00 5.87
C LYS A 148 -11.65 14.99 6.16
N LEU A 149 -11.54 13.77 5.64
CA LEU A 149 -12.46 12.68 5.96
C LEU A 149 -12.48 12.34 7.47
N GLN A 150 -11.35 12.47 8.17
CA GLN A 150 -11.29 12.24 9.63
C GLN A 150 -12.10 13.26 10.44
N GLU A 151 -12.41 14.42 9.87
CA GLU A 151 -13.22 15.47 10.50
C GLU A 151 -14.74 15.21 10.38
N GLU A 152 -15.15 14.25 9.56
CA GLU A 152 -16.57 13.93 9.35
C GLU A 152 -17.20 13.31 10.61
N ALA A 153 -18.42 13.72 10.93
CA ALA A 153 -19.10 13.26 12.15
C ALA A 153 -19.31 11.73 12.18
N ASN A 154 -19.45 11.10 11.02
CA ASN A 154 -19.61 9.65 10.88
C ASN A 154 -18.28 8.91 10.62
N PHE A 155 -17.11 9.54 10.77
CA PHE A 155 -15.82 8.91 10.47
C PHE A 155 -15.60 7.58 11.22
N THR A 156 -16.02 7.51 12.48
CA THR A 156 -15.91 6.27 13.28
C THR A 156 -16.74 5.13 12.69
N GLU A 157 -17.94 5.44 12.19
CA GLU A 157 -18.81 4.47 11.52
C GLU A 157 -18.21 4.01 10.19
N LEU A 158 -17.67 4.95 9.39
CA LEU A 158 -16.97 4.64 8.15
C LEU A 158 -15.78 3.71 8.39
N CYS A 159 -15.01 3.94 9.47
CA CYS A 159 -13.91 3.05 9.86
C CYS A 159 -14.40 1.64 10.19
N GLN A 160 -15.47 1.53 10.98
CA GLN A 160 -16.03 0.22 11.35
C GLN A 160 -16.52 -0.55 10.12
N ILE A 161 -17.27 0.10 9.23
CA ILE A 161 -17.77 -0.51 7.98
C ILE A 161 -16.60 -0.98 7.12
N SER A 162 -15.59 -0.11 6.94
CA SER A 162 -14.43 -0.41 6.12
C SER A 162 -13.61 -1.58 6.67
N LYS A 163 -13.39 -1.61 7.99
CA LYS A 163 -12.72 -2.72 8.69
C LYS A 163 -13.48 -4.03 8.52
N GLU A 164 -14.80 -4.02 8.66
CA GLU A 164 -15.62 -5.22 8.47
C GLU A 164 -15.54 -5.75 7.03
N ILE A 165 -15.56 -4.85 6.04
CA ILE A 165 -15.43 -5.24 4.63
C ILE A 165 -14.04 -5.83 4.35
N TRP A 166 -12.97 -5.23 4.88
CA TRP A 166 -11.61 -5.76 4.78
C TRP A 166 -11.50 -7.20 5.32
N PHE A 167 -11.99 -7.45 6.54
CA PHE A 167 -11.78 -8.74 7.19
C PHE A 167 -12.79 -9.81 6.78
N LYS A 168 -14.08 -9.46 6.62
CA LYS A 168 -15.16 -10.43 6.33
C LYS A 168 -15.33 -10.66 4.83
N LYS A 169 -15.38 -9.58 4.03
CA LYS A 169 -15.63 -9.67 2.58
C LYS A 169 -14.33 -9.83 1.78
N LYS A 170 -13.18 -9.52 2.39
CA LYS A 170 -11.89 -9.47 1.70
C LYS A 170 -11.95 -8.50 0.52
N ASP A 171 -12.47 -7.30 0.80
CA ASP A 171 -12.64 -6.25 -0.20
C ASP A 171 -12.35 -4.86 0.40
N ILE A 172 -12.45 -3.81 -0.40
CA ILE A 172 -12.34 -2.41 0.01
C ILE A 172 -13.73 -1.77 0.00
N TYR A 173 -14.09 -1.10 1.10
CA TYR A 173 -15.32 -0.32 1.15
C TYR A 173 -15.18 0.93 0.29
N LEU A 174 -16.00 1.06 -0.75
CA LEU A 174 -16.02 2.23 -1.62
C LEU A 174 -16.85 3.35 -0.98
N LEU A 175 -16.21 4.50 -0.81
CA LEU A 175 -16.84 5.73 -0.35
C LEU A 175 -17.78 6.29 -1.43
N ASP A 176 -18.81 6.98 -0.96
CA ASP A 176 -19.69 7.77 -1.82
C ASP A 176 -18.91 8.89 -2.53
N ILE A 177 -19.25 9.14 -3.80
CA ILE A 177 -18.54 10.11 -4.64
C ILE A 177 -18.73 11.54 -4.13
N GLU A 178 -19.90 11.91 -3.61
CA GLU A 178 -20.12 13.26 -3.07
C GLU A 178 -19.32 13.48 -1.80
N LEU A 179 -19.17 12.45 -0.96
CA LEU A 179 -18.27 12.50 0.19
C LEU A 179 -16.80 12.62 -0.25
N GLY A 180 -16.38 11.85 -1.26
CA GLY A 180 -15.05 11.98 -1.86
C GLY A 180 -14.80 13.39 -2.37
N LYS A 181 -15.72 13.93 -3.18
CA LYS A 181 -15.67 15.30 -3.70
C LYS A 181 -15.53 16.34 -2.59
N LYS A 182 -16.35 16.25 -1.54
CA LYS A 182 -16.27 17.13 -0.36
C LYS A 182 -14.88 17.12 0.29
N CYS A 183 -14.25 15.94 0.36
CA CYS A 183 -12.90 15.81 0.95
C CYS A 183 -11.79 16.38 0.06
N PHE A 184 -11.94 16.29 -1.27
CA PHE A 184 -10.93 16.76 -2.22
C PHE A 184 -11.09 18.23 -2.61
N GLU A 185 -12.28 18.82 -2.54
CA GLU A 185 -12.58 20.19 -2.97
C GLU A 185 -11.59 21.26 -2.43
N PRO A 186 -11.09 21.19 -1.18
CA PRO A 186 -10.13 22.18 -0.67
C PRO A 186 -8.70 22.08 -1.24
N TYR A 187 -8.36 20.97 -1.91
CA TYR A 187 -6.98 20.61 -2.24
C TYR A 187 -6.76 20.21 -3.69
N GLY A 188 -7.80 19.67 -4.34
CA GLY A 188 -7.75 19.13 -5.68
C GLY A 188 -7.71 20.22 -6.75
N ASP A 189 -7.10 19.87 -7.89
CA ASP A 189 -7.13 20.67 -9.12
C ASP A 189 -8.24 20.19 -10.08
N ASP A 190 -8.34 20.81 -11.25
CA ASP A 190 -9.30 20.43 -12.29
C ASP A 190 -9.16 18.95 -12.70
N ILE A 191 -7.95 18.38 -12.64
CA ILE A 191 -7.71 16.97 -12.93
C ILE A 191 -8.31 16.10 -11.83
N THR A 192 -8.10 16.48 -10.57
CA THR A 192 -8.68 15.80 -9.40
C THR A 192 -10.20 15.75 -9.51
N MET A 193 -10.83 16.88 -9.83
CA MET A 193 -12.28 16.96 -9.97
C MET A 193 -12.81 16.22 -11.19
N LYS A 194 -12.07 16.25 -12.31
CA LYS A 194 -12.42 15.50 -13.53
C LYS A 194 -12.43 13.99 -13.32
N TYR A 195 -11.52 13.47 -12.48
CA TYR A 195 -11.36 12.04 -12.20
C TYR A 195 -11.76 11.69 -10.76
N ILE A 196 -12.75 12.39 -10.20
CA ILE A 196 -13.10 12.29 -8.77
C ILE A 196 -13.46 10.87 -8.32
N GLU A 197 -14.00 10.03 -9.20
CA GLU A 197 -14.28 8.62 -8.92
C GLU A 197 -13.00 7.84 -8.59
N ASP A 198 -11.93 8.02 -9.38
CA ASP A 198 -10.64 7.36 -9.16
C ASP A 198 -10.01 7.83 -7.85
N TYR A 199 -10.08 9.13 -7.57
CA TYR A 199 -9.58 9.72 -6.31
C TYR A 199 -10.40 9.27 -5.10
N THR A 200 -11.71 9.08 -5.24
CA THR A 200 -12.58 8.54 -4.19
C THR A 200 -12.26 7.07 -3.92
N SER A 201 -11.96 6.29 -4.95
CA SER A 201 -11.46 4.91 -4.80
C SER A 201 -10.11 4.84 -4.07
N LYS A 202 -9.22 5.80 -4.33
CA LYS A 202 -7.94 5.92 -3.59
C LYS A 202 -8.17 6.29 -2.13
N LEU A 203 -9.04 7.26 -1.87
CA LEU A 203 -9.44 7.65 -0.52
C LEU A 203 -10.05 6.47 0.25
N SER A 204 -10.83 5.63 -0.43
CA SER A 204 -11.39 4.39 0.10
C SER A 204 -10.29 3.39 0.50
N THR A 205 -9.23 3.28 -0.30
CA THR A 205 -8.05 2.44 0.00
C THR A 205 -7.27 2.95 1.22
N ILE A 206 -7.12 4.27 1.35
CA ILE A 206 -6.51 4.90 2.53
C ILE A 206 -7.36 4.60 3.78
N LEU A 207 -8.67 4.81 3.72
CA LEU A 207 -9.60 4.49 4.81
C LEU A 207 -9.52 3.02 5.20
N ALA A 208 -9.54 2.11 4.24
CA ALA A 208 -9.51 0.67 4.50
C ALA A 208 -8.20 0.23 5.14
N THR A 209 -7.07 0.72 4.65
CA THR A 209 -5.76 0.45 5.25
C THR A 209 -5.68 0.98 6.68
N TYR A 210 -6.08 2.23 6.91
CA TYR A 210 -6.11 2.84 8.25
C TYR A 210 -7.01 2.07 9.21
N SER A 211 -8.24 1.75 8.78
CA SER A 211 -9.25 1.07 9.60
C SER A 211 -8.86 -0.35 9.97
N ALA A 212 -8.02 -1.02 9.17
CA ALA A 212 -7.53 -2.35 9.49
C ALA A 212 -6.70 -2.39 10.79
N PHE A 213 -6.13 -1.25 11.21
CA PHE A 213 -5.29 -1.10 12.41
C PHE A 213 -5.95 -0.27 13.54
N ARG A 214 -7.25 -0.01 13.46
CA ARG A 214 -8.05 0.61 14.53
C ARG A 214 -9.12 -0.38 14.94
#